data_AF-A0A1Y1YYJ4-F1
#
_entry.id   AF-A0A1Y1YYJ4-F1
#
_cell.length_a   1.000
_cell.length_b   1.000
_cell.length_c   1.000
_cell.angle_alpha   90.00
_cell.angle_beta   90.00
_cell.angle_gamma   90.00
#
_symmetry.space_group_name_H-M   'P 1'
#
loop_
_entity.id
_entity.type
_entity.pdbx_description
1 polymer ?
#
loop_
_entity_poly.entity_id
_entity_poly.type
_entity_poly.pdbx_seq_one_letter_code
_entity_poly.pdbx_strand_id
1 'polypeptide(L)'
;MTGNDGLPLKPDGFVEIPMIESQMVAQIPDAEFSDPSEQCKETRPDRLFTKSFGRSMMVGYCSKYMPEFVLMGLPRFDFLDELENDLKDSVQFHVDGPISQSSCVIADTNTWQCNLVDYSPKPQLFDSGFEDNFTPKKGVSIQRVLPSDFIRQMLTQVQHLFRLGIPAESCARYFEDMLQELYLKSRVVAEFLDGQEMDRTFDQKTLGSIVSLKESDMPLLLSVAKTHSLKFVQDLNTGI
;
A
#
# COMPACT_ATOMS: atom_id res chain seq x y z
N MET A 1 32.09 -44.22 -13.57
CA MET A 1 31.23 -43.24 -14.26
C MET A 1 30.36 -42.58 -13.21
N THR A 2 30.75 -41.40 -12.74
CA THR A 2 29.96 -40.54 -11.84
C THR A 2 30.18 -39.12 -12.33
N GLY A 3 29.15 -38.56 -12.97
CA GLY A 3 29.15 -37.23 -13.58
C GLY A 3 29.21 -36.13 -12.53
N ASN A 4 30.05 -35.14 -12.79
CA ASN A 4 30.29 -33.98 -11.96
C ASN A 4 29.57 -32.79 -12.63
N ASP A 5 28.33 -32.52 -12.23
CA ASP A 5 27.56 -31.38 -12.73
C ASP A 5 27.81 -30.18 -11.80
N GLY A 6 28.82 -29.39 -12.15
CA GLY A 6 29.15 -28.13 -11.49
C GLY A 6 28.08 -27.06 -11.76
N LEU A 7 27.48 -26.54 -10.69
CA LEU A 7 26.66 -25.32 -10.73
C LEU A 7 27.52 -24.12 -11.15
N PRO A 8 26.98 -23.14 -11.90
CA PRO A 8 27.72 -21.97 -12.32
C PRO A 8 28.08 -21.10 -11.10
N LEU A 9 29.35 -20.67 -11.05
CA LEU A 9 29.85 -19.72 -10.05
C LEU A 9 29.08 -18.40 -10.14
N LYS A 10 28.63 -17.92 -8.97
CA LYS A 10 27.95 -16.63 -8.79
C LYS A 10 28.84 -15.51 -9.35
N PRO A 11 28.34 -14.59 -10.19
CA PRO A 11 29.17 -13.54 -10.77
C PRO A 11 29.66 -12.56 -9.68
N ASP A 12 30.93 -12.17 -9.77
CA ASP A 12 31.56 -11.19 -8.88
C ASP A 12 30.78 -9.87 -8.91
N GLY A 13 30.33 -9.40 -7.73
CA GLY A 13 29.59 -8.15 -7.57
C GLY A 13 28.23 -8.28 -6.85
N PHE A 14 27.81 -9.48 -6.47
CA PHE A 14 26.62 -9.67 -5.63
C PHE A 14 26.95 -9.33 -4.16
N VAL A 15 26.29 -8.32 -3.60
CA VAL A 15 26.30 -8.03 -2.17
C VAL A 15 24.94 -8.45 -1.61
N GLU A 16 24.92 -9.47 -0.76
CA GLU A 16 23.72 -9.81 0.01
C GLU A 16 23.53 -8.78 1.12
N ILE A 17 22.38 -8.10 1.10
CA ILE A 17 22.01 -7.15 2.15
C ILE A 17 21.33 -7.95 3.26
N PRO A 18 21.91 -8.03 4.47
CA PRO A 18 21.24 -8.70 5.59
C PRO A 18 20.00 -7.89 5.98
N MET A 19 18.83 -8.53 6.01
CA MET A 19 17.65 -7.93 6.63
C MET A 19 17.83 -7.92 8.15
N ILE A 20 17.55 -6.78 8.77
CA ILE A 20 17.49 -6.63 10.22
C ILE A 20 16.42 -7.59 10.75
N GLU A 21 16.78 -8.44 11.73
CA GLU A 21 15.82 -9.26 12.45
C GLU A 21 14.78 -8.36 13.11
N SER A 22 13.52 -8.54 12.72
CA SER A 22 12.41 -7.82 13.31
C SER A 22 12.27 -8.20 14.78
N GLN A 23 12.69 -7.31 15.68
CA GLN A 23 12.42 -7.42 17.12
C GLN A 23 10.99 -6.93 17.42
N MET A 24 9.98 -7.58 16.87
CA MET A 24 8.60 -7.43 17.36
C MET A 24 7.91 -8.79 17.40
N VAL A 25 7.87 -9.33 18.62
CA VAL A 25 7.07 -10.48 19.02
C VAL A 25 5.60 -10.07 18.98
N ALA A 26 4.84 -10.53 17.98
CA ALA A 26 3.47 -11.07 18.15
C ALA A 26 2.77 -11.36 16.82
N GLN A 27 2.22 -12.58 16.75
CA GLN A 27 1.19 -13.10 15.83
C GLN A 27 1.59 -13.34 14.37
N ILE A 28 2.65 -14.11 14.18
CA ILE A 28 2.68 -15.13 13.12
C ILE A 28 2.69 -16.47 13.86
N PRO A 29 1.88 -17.48 13.49
CA PRO A 29 2.05 -18.82 14.03
C PRO A 29 3.35 -19.38 13.44
N ASP A 30 4.46 -19.01 14.06
CA ASP A 30 5.76 -19.58 13.76
C ASP A 30 5.73 -21.05 14.16
N ALA A 31 5.92 -21.90 13.16
CA ALA A 31 6.17 -23.32 13.37
C ALA A 31 7.34 -23.47 14.36
N GLU A 32 7.12 -24.24 15.42
CA GLU A 32 8.13 -24.61 16.40
C GLU A 32 9.40 -25.10 15.68
N PHE A 33 10.53 -24.45 15.95
CA PHE A 33 11.83 -25.00 15.58
C PHE A 33 12.05 -26.26 16.42
N SER A 34 11.77 -27.41 15.80
CA SER A 34 12.29 -28.68 16.25
C SER A 34 13.78 -28.70 15.88
N ASP A 35 14.62 -28.52 16.90
CA ASP A 35 16.08 -28.56 16.95
C ASP A 35 16.87 -27.23 16.80
N PRO A 36 17.59 -26.79 17.86
CA PRO A 36 18.49 -25.65 17.84
C PRO A 36 19.83 -25.88 17.09
N SER A 37 19.99 -27.01 16.38
CA SER A 37 21.22 -27.35 15.64
C SER A 37 21.20 -26.99 14.15
N GLU A 38 20.06 -26.51 13.61
CA GLU A 38 19.95 -26.10 12.20
C GLU A 38 20.25 -24.60 11.95
N GLN A 39 20.80 -23.89 12.92
CA GLN A 39 21.09 -22.44 12.87
C GLN A 39 22.13 -22.02 11.81
N CYS A 40 22.71 -22.96 11.04
CA CYS A 40 23.82 -22.72 10.09
C CYS A 40 23.64 -23.43 8.74
N LYS A 41 22.41 -23.47 8.20
CA LYS A 41 22.22 -23.76 6.79
C LYS A 41 21.58 -22.56 6.13
N GLU A 42 22.27 -21.96 5.16
CA GLU A 42 21.68 -21.01 4.20
C GLU A 42 20.34 -21.57 3.73
N THR A 43 19.26 -21.04 4.29
CA THR A 43 17.92 -21.37 3.84
C THR A 43 17.81 -20.79 2.45
N ARG A 44 17.79 -21.66 1.43
CA ARG A 44 17.52 -21.25 0.05
C ARG A 44 16.35 -20.27 0.05
N PRO A 45 16.44 -19.13 -0.66
CA PRO A 45 15.39 -18.12 -0.66
C PRO A 45 14.02 -18.74 -0.94
N ASP A 46 13.98 -19.74 -1.83
CA ASP A 46 12.87 -20.64 -2.18
C ASP A 46 12.08 -21.22 -0.97
N ARG A 47 12.74 -21.46 0.18
CA ARG A 47 12.12 -21.98 1.41
C ARG A 47 11.57 -20.89 2.34
N LEU A 48 11.96 -19.64 2.15
CA LEU A 48 11.34 -18.50 2.84
C LEU A 48 10.03 -18.08 2.15
N PHE A 49 9.89 -18.38 0.85
CA PHE A 49 8.66 -18.10 0.09
C PHE A 49 7.44 -18.92 0.56
N THR A 50 7.64 -20.12 1.10
CA THR A 50 6.56 -21.03 1.51
C THR A 50 5.98 -20.78 2.91
N LYS A 51 6.52 -19.81 3.66
CA LYS A 51 6.14 -19.60 5.09
C LYS A 51 5.34 -18.34 5.38
N SER A 52 5.12 -17.46 4.40
CA SER A 52 4.38 -16.21 4.62
C SER A 52 3.08 -16.20 3.82
N PHE A 53 1.93 -16.26 4.51
CA PHE A 53 0.61 -16.16 3.90
C PHE A 53 0.48 -14.90 3.02
N GLY A 54 1.00 -13.76 3.49
CA GLY A 54 1.01 -12.51 2.72
C GLY A 54 1.76 -12.61 1.39
N ARG A 55 2.88 -13.36 1.35
CA ARG A 55 3.61 -13.57 0.10
C ARG A 55 2.88 -14.52 -0.85
N SER A 56 2.15 -15.50 -0.33
CA SER A 56 1.30 -16.38 -1.15
C SER A 56 0.14 -15.64 -1.82
N MET A 57 -0.32 -14.52 -1.25
CA MET A 57 -1.34 -13.65 -1.85
C MET A 57 -0.78 -12.71 -2.93
N MET A 58 0.53 -12.65 -3.14
CA MET A 58 1.14 -11.85 -4.21
C MET A 58 1.46 -12.77 -5.38
N VAL A 59 0.83 -12.54 -6.52
CA VAL A 59 1.10 -13.28 -7.75
C VAL A 59 1.79 -12.40 -8.77
N GLY A 60 2.63 -13.02 -9.60
CA GLY A 60 3.27 -12.34 -10.72
C GLY A 60 2.26 -12.01 -11.82
N TYR A 61 2.34 -12.74 -12.93
CA TYR A 61 1.49 -12.50 -14.09
C TYR A 61 0.41 -13.57 -14.21
N CYS A 62 -0.84 -13.14 -14.37
CA CYS A 62 -2.00 -14.02 -14.54
C CYS A 62 -2.63 -13.79 -15.91
N SER A 63 -3.19 -14.85 -16.50
CA SER A 63 -3.91 -14.74 -17.78
C SER A 63 -5.31 -14.13 -17.63
N LYS A 64 -5.86 -14.14 -16.41
CA LYS A 64 -7.21 -13.69 -16.05
C LYS A 64 -7.20 -13.14 -14.62
N TYR A 65 -8.20 -12.31 -14.30
CA TYR A 65 -8.40 -11.80 -12.94
C TYR A 65 -8.67 -12.94 -11.95
N MET A 66 -8.13 -12.80 -10.75
CA MET A 66 -8.16 -13.81 -9.70
C MET A 66 -8.33 -13.07 -8.36
N PRO A 67 -9.51 -13.16 -7.71
CA PRO A 67 -9.83 -12.38 -6.51
C PRO A 67 -9.05 -12.82 -5.25
N GLU A 68 -8.40 -13.98 -5.28
CA GLU A 68 -7.65 -14.53 -4.14
C GLU A 68 -6.31 -13.81 -3.88
N PHE A 69 -5.86 -12.96 -4.79
CA PHE A 69 -4.55 -12.30 -4.71
C PHE A 69 -4.68 -10.79 -4.45
N VAL A 70 -3.77 -10.25 -3.63
CA VAL A 70 -3.72 -8.82 -3.29
C VAL A 70 -2.92 -7.99 -4.29
N LEU A 71 -2.05 -8.64 -5.08
CA LEU A 71 -1.28 -8.02 -6.15
C LEU A 71 -1.15 -9.00 -7.31
N MET A 72 -1.48 -8.54 -8.51
CA MET A 72 -1.38 -9.33 -9.73
C MET A 72 -1.11 -8.47 -10.96
N GLY A 73 -0.39 -9.02 -11.94
CA GLY A 73 -0.24 -8.45 -13.29
C GLY A 73 -1.19 -9.11 -14.28
N LEU A 74 -1.84 -8.31 -15.13
CA LEU A 74 -2.80 -8.77 -16.14
C LEU A 74 -2.46 -8.26 -17.54
N PRO A 75 -2.72 -9.04 -18.62
CA PRO A 75 -2.50 -8.65 -20.01
C PRO A 75 -3.43 -7.55 -20.51
N ARG A 76 -4.66 -7.51 -19.97
CA ARG A 76 -5.80 -6.78 -20.54
C ARG A 76 -6.64 -6.18 -19.43
N PHE A 77 -7.41 -5.18 -19.79
CA PHE A 77 -8.32 -4.44 -18.92
C PHE A 77 -9.78 -4.89 -19.14
N ASP A 78 -10.02 -6.21 -19.17
CA ASP A 78 -11.32 -6.85 -19.39
C ASP A 78 -11.92 -7.44 -18.09
N PHE A 79 -11.36 -7.09 -16.94
CA PHE A 79 -11.71 -7.66 -15.63
C PHE A 79 -12.56 -6.75 -14.74
N LEU A 80 -12.93 -5.56 -15.21
CA LEU A 80 -13.64 -4.57 -14.37
C LEU A 80 -14.96 -5.09 -13.80
N ASP A 81 -15.75 -5.82 -14.58
CA ASP A 81 -17.02 -6.39 -14.11
C ASP A 81 -16.78 -7.47 -13.02
N GLU A 82 -15.70 -8.25 -13.13
CA GLU A 82 -15.33 -9.26 -12.11
C GLU A 82 -14.84 -8.57 -10.83
N LEU A 83 -14.01 -7.52 -10.96
CA LEU A 83 -13.54 -6.70 -9.86
C LEU A 83 -14.69 -5.97 -9.13
N GLU A 84 -15.66 -5.42 -9.85
CA GLU A 84 -16.83 -4.77 -9.24
C GLU A 84 -17.62 -5.76 -8.36
N ASN A 85 -17.82 -6.99 -8.83
CA ASN A 85 -18.50 -8.02 -8.05
C ASN A 85 -17.67 -8.41 -6.82
N ASP A 86 -16.36 -8.56 -6.97
CA ASP A 86 -15.44 -8.90 -5.86
C ASP A 86 -15.41 -7.82 -4.78
N LEU A 87 -15.30 -6.54 -5.16
CA LEU A 87 -15.37 -5.41 -4.21
C LEU A 87 -16.71 -5.35 -3.48
N LYS A 88 -17.80 -5.68 -4.19
CA LYS A 88 -19.14 -5.75 -3.61
C LYS A 88 -19.27 -6.91 -2.62
N ASP A 89 -18.80 -8.09 -2.98
CA ASP A 89 -18.84 -9.28 -2.13
C ASP A 89 -17.97 -9.08 -0.88
N SER A 90 -16.82 -8.42 -1.02
CA SER A 90 -15.95 -8.02 0.10
C SER A 90 -16.69 -7.16 1.14
N VAL A 91 -17.53 -6.23 0.72
CA VAL A 91 -18.34 -5.42 1.66
C VAL A 91 -19.52 -6.21 2.25
N GLN A 92 -20.13 -7.12 1.48
CA GLN A 92 -21.34 -7.84 1.90
C GLN A 92 -21.06 -9.04 2.80
N PHE A 93 -19.96 -9.75 2.59
CA PHE A 93 -19.68 -11.06 3.21
C PHE A 93 -18.44 -11.07 4.11
N HIS A 94 -18.04 -9.92 4.67
CA HIS A 94 -16.91 -9.85 5.59
C HIS A 94 -17.18 -10.52 6.94
N VAL A 95 -16.16 -11.21 7.46
CA VAL A 95 -16.23 -12.00 8.72
C VAL A 95 -15.83 -11.16 9.94
N ASP A 96 -14.93 -10.18 9.79
CA ASP A 96 -14.32 -9.45 10.92
C ASP A 96 -14.93 -8.06 11.20
N GLY A 97 -16.20 -7.83 10.84
CA GLY A 97 -16.96 -6.61 11.19
C GLY A 97 -17.65 -5.91 10.01
N PRO A 98 -18.29 -4.76 10.23
CA PRO A 98 -18.90 -4.00 9.14
C PRO A 98 -17.83 -3.25 8.32
N ILE A 99 -17.66 -3.59 7.05
CA ILE A 99 -16.87 -2.81 6.09
C ILE A 99 -17.77 -1.75 5.47
N SER A 100 -17.37 -0.47 5.51
CA SER A 100 -18.16 0.63 4.92
C SER A 100 -17.86 0.84 3.42
N GLN A 101 -16.67 0.49 2.98
CA GLN A 101 -16.17 0.70 1.61
C GLN A 101 -15.06 -0.32 1.31
N SER A 102 -15.00 -0.80 0.07
CA SER A 102 -13.88 -1.58 -0.45
C SER A 102 -13.26 -0.86 -1.65
N SER A 103 -11.94 -0.97 -1.81
CA SER A 103 -11.16 -0.17 -2.75
C SER A 103 -10.07 -1.00 -3.41
N CYS A 104 -9.86 -0.82 -4.71
CA CYS A 104 -8.80 -1.46 -5.48
C CYS A 104 -8.00 -0.41 -6.28
N VAL A 105 -6.67 -0.55 -6.30
CA VAL A 105 -5.79 0.29 -7.10
C VAL A 105 -5.40 -0.45 -8.37
N ILE A 106 -5.66 0.18 -9.52
CA ILE A 106 -5.23 -0.32 -10.83
C ILE A 106 -4.13 0.57 -11.37
N ALA A 107 -2.96 -0.01 -11.61
CA ALA A 107 -1.83 0.66 -12.27
C ALA A 107 -1.70 0.17 -13.72
N ASP A 108 -2.00 1.04 -14.68
CA ASP A 108 -1.79 0.76 -16.09
C ASP A 108 -0.34 1.07 -16.48
N THR A 109 0.40 0.03 -16.79
CA THR A 109 1.82 0.11 -17.19
C THR A 109 2.03 0.60 -18.62
N ASN A 110 0.98 0.65 -19.45
CA ASN A 110 1.06 1.19 -20.81
C ASN A 110 0.88 2.71 -20.82
N THR A 111 -0.09 3.22 -20.05
CA THR A 111 -0.40 4.65 -19.98
C THR A 111 0.29 5.37 -18.83
N TRP A 112 0.92 4.65 -17.90
CA TRP A 112 1.52 5.17 -16.67
C TRP A 112 0.52 5.90 -15.77
N GLN A 113 -0.73 5.44 -15.77
CA GLN A 113 -1.81 6.00 -14.97
C GLN A 113 -2.23 5.02 -13.88
N CYS A 114 -2.57 5.58 -12.72
CA CYS A 114 -3.14 4.83 -11.61
C CYS A 114 -4.59 5.28 -11.39
N ASN A 115 -5.50 4.31 -11.32
CA ASN A 115 -6.91 4.54 -11.06
C ASN A 115 -7.30 3.82 -9.77
N LEU A 116 -8.15 4.46 -8.97
CA LEU A 116 -8.75 3.90 -7.78
C LEU A 116 -10.18 3.49 -8.13
N VAL A 117 -10.51 2.23 -7.91
CA VAL A 117 -11.87 1.69 -8.04
C VAL A 117 -12.42 1.52 -6.65
N ASP A 118 -13.41 2.33 -6.30
CA ASP A 118 -14.04 2.33 -4.99
C ASP A 118 -15.47 1.80 -5.09
N TYR A 119 -15.82 0.88 -4.20
CA TYR A 119 -17.18 0.42 -3.99
C TYR A 119 -17.70 0.85 -2.61
N SER A 120 -18.79 1.60 -2.60
CA SER A 120 -19.55 1.90 -1.38
C SER A 120 -21.05 1.58 -1.56
N PRO A 121 -21.68 0.88 -0.59
CA PRO A 121 -23.11 0.54 -0.67
C PRO A 121 -24.02 1.77 -0.51
N LYS A 122 -23.50 2.87 0.04
CA LYS A 122 -24.15 4.19 0.02
C LYS A 122 -23.86 4.87 -1.33
N PRO A 123 -24.86 5.41 -2.03
CA PRO A 123 -24.61 6.22 -3.23
C PRO A 123 -23.83 7.47 -2.82
N GLN A 124 -22.59 7.63 -3.30
CA GLN A 124 -21.84 8.85 -3.11
C GLN A 124 -22.48 9.97 -3.96
N LEU A 125 -22.91 11.05 -3.30
CA LEU A 125 -23.29 12.31 -3.94
C LEU A 125 -22.04 13.13 -4.25
N PHE A 126 -21.02 12.55 -4.89
CA PHE A 126 -19.89 13.31 -5.41
C PHE A 126 -20.05 13.52 -6.92
N ASP A 127 -20.58 14.69 -7.24
CA ASP A 127 -20.47 15.37 -8.53
C ASP A 127 -19.02 15.82 -8.72
N SER A 128 -18.12 14.90 -9.08
CA SER A 128 -16.82 15.27 -9.62
C SER A 128 -16.95 15.39 -11.14
N GLY A 129 -17.18 16.62 -11.61
CA GLY A 129 -17.29 16.98 -13.02
C GLY A 129 -16.02 16.74 -13.84
N PHE A 130 -15.72 15.48 -14.12
CA PHE A 130 -14.80 15.07 -15.17
C PHE A 130 -15.46 13.94 -15.97
N GLU A 131 -16.20 14.34 -17.01
CA GLU A 131 -16.75 13.42 -17.99
C GLU A 131 -15.61 12.71 -18.72
N ASP A 132 -15.50 11.39 -18.52
CA ASP A 132 -15.11 10.51 -19.60
C ASP A 132 -15.85 9.16 -19.46
N ASN A 133 -16.95 9.05 -20.22
CA ASN A 133 -17.57 7.84 -20.76
C ASN A 133 -17.35 6.49 -20.05
N PHE A 134 -17.76 6.36 -18.80
CA PHE A 134 -18.14 5.06 -18.23
C PHE A 134 -19.28 5.26 -17.25
N THR A 135 -20.49 4.85 -17.63
CA THR A 135 -21.69 4.99 -16.79
C THR A 135 -21.49 4.20 -15.48
N PRO A 136 -21.41 4.84 -14.30
CA PRO A 136 -21.20 4.11 -13.06
C PRO A 136 -22.45 3.28 -12.77
N LYS A 137 -22.31 1.95 -12.89
CA LYS A 137 -23.27 1.00 -12.31
C LYS A 137 -23.29 1.27 -10.79
N LYS A 138 -24.48 1.20 -10.20
CA LYS A 138 -24.78 1.62 -8.82
C LYS A 138 -23.66 1.28 -7.81
N GLY A 139 -23.01 2.31 -7.26
CA GLY A 139 -22.13 2.19 -6.07
C GLY A 139 -20.63 2.03 -6.35
N VAL A 140 -20.20 1.92 -7.62
CA VAL A 140 -18.78 1.93 -7.99
C VAL A 140 -18.38 3.28 -8.58
N SER A 141 -17.27 3.85 -8.10
CA SER A 141 -16.63 5.02 -8.69
C SER A 141 -15.21 4.68 -9.12
N ILE A 142 -14.79 5.20 -10.27
CA ILE A 142 -13.41 5.09 -10.77
C ILE A 142 -12.82 6.48 -10.79
N GLN A 143 -11.74 6.69 -10.04
CA GLN A 143 -11.10 7.99 -9.90
C GLN A 143 -9.63 7.90 -10.27
N ARG A 144 -9.14 8.87 -11.04
CA ARG A 144 -7.72 8.96 -11.36
C ARG A 144 -6.94 9.46 -10.15
N VAL A 145 -5.91 8.73 -9.76
CA VAL A 145 -5.08 9.08 -8.60
C VAL A 145 -4.00 10.09 -9.00
N LEU A 146 -3.89 11.18 -8.24
CA LEU A 146 -2.82 12.16 -8.40
C LEU A 146 -1.63 11.81 -7.51
N PRO A 147 -0.38 11.99 -7.99
CA PRO A 147 0.81 11.64 -7.24
C PRO A 147 1.11 12.67 -6.14
N SER A 148 1.33 12.18 -4.92
CA SER A 148 1.86 12.98 -3.81
C SER A 148 3.22 13.59 -4.19
N ASP A 149 3.39 14.89 -3.92
CA ASP A 149 4.65 15.60 -4.12
C ASP A 149 5.70 15.16 -3.09
N PHE A 150 5.29 14.90 -1.85
CA PHE A 150 6.14 14.38 -0.79
C PHE A 150 6.79 13.05 -1.19
N ILE A 151 5.99 12.07 -1.63
CA ILE A 151 6.49 10.77 -2.08
C ILE A 151 7.41 10.93 -3.30
N ARG A 152 7.03 11.78 -4.27
CA ARG A 152 7.84 12.05 -5.45
C ARG A 152 9.20 12.66 -5.10
N GLN A 153 9.22 13.63 -4.19
CA GLN A 153 10.44 14.26 -3.72
C GLN A 153 11.32 13.24 -2.99
N MET A 154 10.74 12.47 -2.07
CA MET A 154 11.45 11.40 -1.35
C MET A 154 12.10 10.40 -2.32
N LEU A 155 11.35 9.87 -3.29
CA LEU A 155 11.87 8.91 -4.28
C LEU A 155 12.97 9.54 -5.16
N THR A 156 12.83 10.81 -5.53
CA THR A 156 13.84 11.54 -6.30
C THR A 156 15.14 11.68 -5.50
N GLN A 157 15.05 11.98 -4.21
CA GLN A 157 16.22 12.10 -3.32
C GLN A 157 16.89 10.74 -3.08
N VAL A 158 16.12 9.68 -2.82
CA VAL A 158 16.66 8.31 -2.71
C VAL A 158 17.42 7.91 -3.98
N GLN A 159 16.84 8.17 -5.15
CA GLN A 159 17.51 7.89 -6.43
C GLN A 159 18.80 8.72 -6.58
N HIS A 160 18.78 9.99 -6.18
CA HIS A 160 19.95 10.86 -6.24
C HIS A 160 21.07 10.36 -5.32
N LEU A 161 20.77 10.04 -4.07
CA LEU A 161 21.72 9.47 -3.11
C LEU A 161 22.34 8.16 -3.63
N PHE A 162 21.52 7.27 -4.17
CA PHE A 162 21.99 6.02 -4.74
C PHE A 162 22.95 6.26 -5.92
N ARG A 163 22.65 7.23 -6.79
CA ARG A 163 23.53 7.61 -7.92
C ARG A 163 24.87 8.22 -7.47
N LEU A 164 24.93 8.82 -6.28
CA LEU A 164 26.17 9.34 -5.68
C LEU A 164 27.04 8.23 -5.06
N GLY A 165 26.60 6.97 -5.11
CA GLY A 165 27.33 5.84 -4.54
C GLY A 165 27.12 5.68 -3.03
N ILE A 166 26.10 6.32 -2.45
CA ILE A 166 25.71 6.08 -1.07
C ILE A 166 25.25 4.62 -0.92
N PRO A 167 25.70 3.89 0.13
CA PRO A 167 25.30 2.50 0.35
C PRO A 167 23.78 2.33 0.44
N ALA A 168 23.27 1.22 -0.09
CA ALA A 168 21.83 0.92 -0.10
C ALA A 168 21.18 0.98 1.29
N GLU A 169 21.90 0.55 2.33
CA GLU A 169 21.45 0.63 3.73
C GLU A 169 21.23 2.09 4.18
N SER A 170 22.11 3.01 3.76
CA SER A 170 21.97 4.43 4.09
C SER A 170 20.83 5.08 3.30
N CYS A 171 20.60 4.66 2.05
CA CYS A 171 19.43 5.08 1.28
C CYS A 171 18.11 4.57 1.89
N ALA A 172 18.10 3.33 2.39
CA ALA A 172 16.94 2.75 3.08
C ALA A 172 16.65 3.48 4.39
N ARG A 173 17.68 3.80 5.19
CA ARG A 173 17.55 4.62 6.40
C ARG A 173 16.97 6.00 6.11
N TYR A 174 17.45 6.67 5.06
CA TYR A 174 16.87 7.95 4.63
C TYR A 174 15.40 7.82 4.24
N PHE A 175 15.03 6.77 3.52
CA PHE A 175 13.64 6.51 3.15
C PHE A 175 12.76 6.26 4.39
N GLU A 176 13.26 5.53 5.38
CA GLU A 176 12.61 5.31 6.67
C GLU A 176 12.41 6.60 7.46
N ASP A 177 13.46 7.44 7.57
CA ASP A 177 13.40 8.74 8.25
C ASP A 177 12.31 9.64 7.64
N MET A 178 12.19 9.66 6.31
CA MET A 178 11.15 10.43 5.61
C MET A 178 9.74 9.87 5.89
N LEU A 179 9.55 8.55 5.88
CA LEU A 179 8.26 7.97 6.25
C LEU A 179 7.90 8.22 7.72
N GLN A 180 8.89 8.19 8.61
CA GLN A 180 8.71 8.54 10.02
C GLN A 180 8.31 10.00 10.19
N GLU A 181 8.89 10.92 9.41
CA GLU A 181 8.47 12.33 9.39
C GLU A 181 6.99 12.47 9.01
N LEU A 182 6.54 11.77 7.96
CA LEU A 182 5.13 11.75 7.54
C LEU A 182 4.21 11.23 8.65
N TYR A 183 4.62 10.17 9.35
CA TYR A 183 3.89 9.60 10.48
C TYR A 183 3.78 10.56 11.67
N LEU A 184 4.87 11.25 12.03
CA LEU A 184 4.83 12.24 13.12
C LEU A 184 3.92 13.42 12.76
N LYS A 185 3.99 13.86 11.50
CA LYS A 185 3.11 14.90 10.95
C LYS A 185 1.62 14.49 10.99
N SER A 186 1.28 13.25 10.62
CA SER A 186 -0.11 12.76 10.69
C SER A 186 -0.64 12.67 12.11
N ARG A 187 0.21 12.38 13.10
CA ARG A 187 -0.18 12.40 14.52
C ARG A 187 -0.55 13.80 15.01
N VAL A 188 0.26 14.80 14.67
CA VAL A 188 -0.05 16.21 15.00
C VAL A 188 -1.38 16.63 14.38
N VAL A 189 -1.64 16.21 13.14
CA VAL A 189 -2.92 16.46 12.46
C VAL A 189 -4.07 15.78 13.19
N ALA A 190 -3.92 14.51 13.57
CA ALA A 190 -4.96 13.78 14.30
C ALA A 190 -5.31 14.46 15.64
N GLU A 191 -4.29 14.87 16.41
CA GLU A 191 -4.50 15.59 17.68
C GLU A 191 -5.15 16.98 17.46
N PHE A 192 -4.75 17.69 16.40
CA PHE A 192 -5.35 18.97 16.05
C PHE A 192 -6.83 18.83 15.65
N LEU A 193 -7.16 17.78 14.90
CA LEU A 193 -8.53 17.48 14.49
C LEU A 193 -9.40 17.02 15.67
N ASP A 194 -8.85 16.24 16.60
CA ASP A 194 -9.57 15.83 17.82
C ASP A 194 -9.80 17.03 18.77
N GLY A 195 -8.95 18.05 18.72
CA GLY A 195 -9.02 19.25 19.57
C GLY A 195 -9.93 20.37 19.06
N GLN A 196 -10.26 20.40 17.75
CA GLN A 196 -11.29 21.29 17.21
C GLN A 196 -12.63 20.55 17.21
N GLU A 197 -13.58 20.95 18.06
CA GLU A 197 -14.95 20.45 17.96
C GLU A 197 -15.53 20.77 16.56
N MET A 198 -15.66 19.73 15.74
CA MET A 198 -16.55 19.39 14.62
C MET A 198 -17.56 20.43 14.03
N ASP A 199 -17.31 21.74 14.03
CA ASP A 199 -18.26 22.75 13.51
C ASP A 199 -17.65 23.68 12.44
N ARG A 200 -16.45 23.41 11.94
CA ARG A 200 -15.87 24.18 10.85
C ARG A 200 -15.47 23.28 9.70
N THR A 201 -16.07 23.56 8.53
CA THR A 201 -15.62 23.05 7.24
C THR A 201 -14.12 23.22 7.14
N PHE A 202 -13.45 22.09 6.98
CA PHE A 202 -12.02 22.00 7.15
C PHE A 202 -11.29 22.42 5.85
N ASP A 203 -10.51 23.51 5.89
CA ASP A 203 -9.74 23.97 4.74
C ASP A 203 -8.38 23.26 4.66
N GLN A 204 -8.21 22.40 3.66
CA GLN A 204 -6.98 21.64 3.39
C GLN A 204 -5.74 22.54 3.30
N LYS A 205 -5.88 23.79 2.88
CA LYS A 205 -4.78 24.75 2.80
C LYS A 205 -4.27 25.17 4.17
N THR A 206 -5.15 25.24 5.16
CA THR A 206 -4.81 25.61 6.52
C THR A 206 -4.05 24.48 7.22
N LEU A 207 -4.44 23.21 7.06
CA LEU A 207 -3.62 22.08 7.57
C LEU A 207 -2.30 21.93 6.81
N GLY A 208 -2.31 22.08 5.48
CA GLY A 208 -1.09 22.01 4.69
C GLY A 208 -0.05 23.02 5.19
N SER A 209 -0.51 24.22 5.57
CA SER A 209 0.34 25.26 6.17
C SER A 209 0.87 24.88 7.56
N ILE A 210 0.04 24.29 8.42
CA ILE A 210 0.44 23.85 9.77
C ILE A 210 1.51 22.75 9.70
N VAL A 211 1.38 21.84 8.73
CA VAL A 211 2.20 20.63 8.63
C VAL A 211 3.35 20.80 7.61
N SER A 212 3.41 21.96 6.94
CA SER A 212 4.36 22.25 5.85
C SER A 212 4.32 21.20 4.74
N LEU A 213 3.12 20.77 4.35
CA LEU A 213 2.85 19.84 3.24
C LEU A 213 1.95 20.51 2.20
N LYS A 214 2.05 20.03 0.95
CA LYS A 214 1.23 20.56 -0.15
C LYS A 214 -0.17 19.93 -0.14
N GLU A 215 -1.11 20.57 -0.83
CA GLU A 215 -2.48 20.05 -1.01
C GLU A 215 -2.49 18.64 -1.62
N SER A 216 -1.56 18.35 -2.54
CA SER A 216 -1.36 17.04 -3.17
C SER A 216 -1.01 15.91 -2.20
N ASP A 217 -0.48 16.25 -1.01
CA ASP A 217 -0.06 15.29 0.01
C ASP A 217 -1.15 15.05 1.07
N MET A 218 -2.20 15.88 1.07
CA MET A 218 -3.26 15.83 2.07
C MET A 218 -4.05 14.51 2.08
N PRO A 219 -4.41 13.90 0.93
CA PRO A 219 -5.09 12.60 0.94
C PRO A 219 -4.27 11.51 1.66
N LEU A 220 -2.95 11.48 1.41
CA LEU A 220 -2.03 10.54 2.05
C LEU A 220 -1.95 10.81 3.56
N LEU A 221 -1.71 12.07 3.95
CA LEU A 221 -1.61 12.48 5.35
C LEU A 221 -2.88 12.17 6.15
N LEU A 222 -4.05 12.51 5.60
CA LEU A 222 -5.34 12.24 6.23
C LEU A 222 -5.63 10.75 6.35
N SER A 223 -5.19 9.95 5.36
CA SER A 223 -5.36 8.49 5.41
C SER A 223 -4.54 7.87 6.54
N VAL A 224 -3.31 8.36 6.78
CA VAL A 224 -2.51 7.94 7.94
C VAL A 224 -3.11 8.48 9.24
N ALA A 225 -3.57 9.74 9.26
CA ALA A 225 -4.19 10.35 10.44
C ALA A 225 -5.43 9.59 10.92
N LYS A 226 -6.26 9.06 10.00
CA LYS A 226 -7.42 8.20 10.30
C LYS A 226 -7.06 6.97 11.13
N THR A 227 -5.84 6.46 11.03
CA THR A 227 -5.40 5.30 11.82
C THR A 227 -5.16 5.63 13.30
N HIS A 228 -5.02 6.92 13.65
CA HIS A 228 -4.74 7.38 15.02
C HIS A 228 -5.99 7.68 15.84
N SER A 229 -7.10 8.07 15.21
CA SER A 229 -8.36 8.41 15.90
C SER A 229 -9.57 7.82 15.16
N LEU A 230 -10.34 6.97 15.85
CA LEU A 230 -11.58 6.40 15.34
C LEU A 230 -12.75 7.41 15.33
N LYS A 231 -12.64 8.53 16.07
CA LYS A 231 -13.68 9.57 16.14
C LYS A 231 -13.88 10.25 14.78
N PHE A 232 -12.75 10.59 14.15
CA PHE A 232 -12.71 11.17 12.81
C PHE A 232 -13.25 10.24 11.70
N VAL A 233 -13.19 8.92 11.89
CA VAL A 233 -13.70 7.93 10.93
C VAL A 233 -15.23 7.87 10.93
N GLN A 234 -15.88 8.20 12.05
CA GLN A 234 -17.35 8.21 12.12
C GLN A 234 -17.94 9.41 11.38
N ASP A 235 -17.35 10.60 11.55
CA ASP A 235 -17.93 11.86 11.02
C ASP A 235 -17.81 12.02 9.50
N LEU A 236 -16.80 11.42 8.85
CA LEU A 236 -16.75 11.34 7.38
C LEU A 236 -17.73 10.31 6.80
N ASN A 237 -18.16 9.31 7.59
CA ASN A 237 -19.12 8.30 7.17
C ASN A 237 -20.58 8.69 7.46
N THR A 238 -20.80 9.67 8.35
CA THR A 238 -22.11 10.22 8.73
C THR A 238 -22.38 11.61 8.14
N GLY A 239 -21.34 12.35 7.75
CA GLY A 239 -21.44 13.66 7.12
C GLY A 239 -20.81 13.69 5.73
N ILE A 240 -21.57 13.22 4.74
CA ILE A 240 -21.80 13.77 3.37
C ILE A 240 -22.98 12.98 2.79
#